data_AF-A0A3D1QYG5-F1
#
_entry.id   AF-A0A3D1QYG5-F1
#
_cell.length_a   1.000
_cell.length_b   1.000
_cell.length_c   1.000
_cell.angle_alpha   90.00
_cell.angle_beta   90.00
_cell.angle_gamma   90.00
#
_symmetry.space_group_name_H-M   'P 1'
#
loop_
_entity.id
_entity.type
_entity.pdbx_description
1 polymer ?
#
loop_
_entity_poly.entity_id
_entity_poly.type
_entity_poly.pdbx_seq_one_letter_code
_entity_poly.pdbx_strand_id
1 'polypeptide(L)'
;MSEAMSTSTMKVGEEEFLREVPPGTPFQVRVEGKGAESYLGRNRCGYFEWIYGERRDGVLSSFTVAYHSSEPITLVAAGKEARVAPRRVRTYLAPSVEREYRPGDQTAPEVVKEYLAEGNEVAYVAEYCLEVGKTYHALVHTEHATLPPSGPMGKPEKSRNLVLWLSDKPFADGKPTAEKTPAYRGWSY
;
A
#
# COMPACT_ATOMS: atom_id res chain seq x y z
N MET A 1 -29.47 11.09 -27.38
CA MET A 1 -28.15 10.45 -27.34
C MET A 1 -27.23 11.41 -26.59
N SER A 2 -26.82 11.05 -25.38
CA SER A 2 -25.96 11.92 -24.57
C SER A 2 -24.51 11.55 -24.88
N GLU A 3 -23.76 12.47 -25.49
CA GLU A 3 -22.31 12.36 -25.62
C GLU A 3 -21.70 12.30 -24.22
N ALA A 4 -21.08 11.17 -23.88
CA ALA A 4 -20.20 11.10 -22.74
C ALA A 4 -19.02 12.01 -23.05
N MET A 5 -18.98 13.20 -22.44
CA MET A 5 -17.81 14.06 -22.46
C MET A 5 -16.64 13.25 -21.89
N SER A 6 -15.76 12.77 -22.77
CA SER A 6 -14.47 12.25 -22.39
C SER A 6 -13.67 13.40 -21.81
N THR A 7 -13.81 13.66 -20.51
CA THR A 7 -12.93 14.56 -19.77
C THR A 7 -11.51 14.04 -19.96
N SER A 8 -10.74 14.73 -20.80
CA SER A 8 -9.34 14.40 -21.07
C SER A 8 -8.55 14.52 -19.78
N THR A 9 -8.02 13.40 -19.29
CA THR A 9 -7.17 13.38 -18.10
C THR A 9 -5.77 13.88 -18.48
N MET A 10 -5.26 14.89 -17.78
CA MET A 10 -3.92 15.43 -18.01
C MET A 10 -2.87 14.58 -17.29
N LYS A 11 -1.86 14.09 -18.02
CA LYS A 11 -0.74 13.36 -17.40
C LYS A 11 0.23 14.33 -16.76
N VAL A 12 0.57 14.07 -15.50
CA VAL A 12 1.47 14.91 -14.70
C VAL A 12 2.58 14.08 -14.04
N GLY A 13 3.65 14.74 -13.60
CA GLY A 13 4.71 14.10 -12.83
C GLY A 13 4.29 13.77 -11.40
N GLU A 14 4.97 12.81 -10.77
CA GLU A 14 4.70 12.39 -9.38
C GLU A 14 4.77 13.57 -8.38
N GLU A 15 5.79 14.42 -8.48
CA GLU A 15 5.95 15.58 -7.58
C GLU A 15 4.84 16.61 -7.77
N GLU A 16 4.39 16.84 -9.01
CA GLU A 16 3.29 17.76 -9.28
C GLU A 16 2.00 17.23 -8.67
N PHE A 17 1.70 15.95 -8.88
CA PHE A 17 0.53 15.28 -8.33
C PHE A 17 0.47 15.36 -6.81
N LEU A 18 1.60 15.18 -6.12
CA LEU A 18 1.66 15.21 -4.65
C LEU A 18 1.60 16.63 -4.07
N ARG A 19 1.91 17.67 -4.84
CA ARG A 19 1.90 19.07 -4.35
C ARG A 19 0.57 19.78 -4.56
N GLU A 20 -0.29 19.20 -5.38
CA GLU A 20 -1.56 19.81 -5.78
C GLU A 20 -2.56 19.95 -4.63
N VAL A 21 -2.61 18.94 -3.77
CA VAL A 21 -3.49 18.96 -2.59
C VAL A 21 -2.66 19.37 -1.38
N PRO A 22 -3.05 20.43 -0.63
CA PRO A 22 -2.36 20.81 0.58
C PRO A 22 -2.24 19.61 1.55
N PRO A 23 -1.04 19.32 2.09
CA PRO A 23 -0.87 18.20 3.00
C PRO A 23 -1.88 18.23 4.14
N GLY A 24 -2.45 17.06 4.46
CA GLY A 24 -3.50 16.93 5.47
C GLY A 24 -4.93 17.12 4.95
N THR A 25 -5.13 17.52 3.69
CA THR A 25 -6.46 17.65 3.09
C THR A 25 -6.88 16.33 2.44
N PRO A 26 -7.96 15.66 2.89
CA PRO A 26 -8.45 14.44 2.26
C PRO A 26 -9.04 14.70 0.86
N PHE A 27 -8.83 13.76 -0.06
CA PHE A 27 -9.42 13.77 -1.40
C PHE A 27 -9.71 12.32 -1.87
N GLN A 28 -10.31 12.19 -3.05
CA GLN A 28 -10.58 10.89 -3.67
C GLN A 28 -9.61 10.64 -4.83
N VAL A 29 -9.11 9.42 -4.94
CA VAL A 29 -8.24 9.00 -6.04
C VAL A 29 -8.71 7.67 -6.60
N ARG A 30 -8.71 7.53 -7.92
CA ARG A 30 -9.03 6.29 -8.61
C ARG A 30 -7.75 5.59 -9.04
N VAL A 31 -7.64 4.29 -8.78
CA VAL A 31 -6.55 3.46 -9.27
C VAL A 31 -6.86 3.04 -10.70
N GLU A 32 -5.90 3.19 -11.59
CA GLU A 32 -6.07 2.96 -13.03
C GLU A 32 -4.94 2.13 -13.63
N GLY A 33 -5.01 1.89 -14.94
CA GLY A 33 -3.95 1.25 -15.72
C GLY A 33 -4.13 -0.25 -15.90
N LYS A 34 -3.08 -0.92 -16.39
CA LYS A 34 -3.16 -2.36 -16.69
C LYS A 34 -3.23 -3.20 -15.42
N GLY A 35 -2.55 -2.81 -14.34
CA GLY A 35 -2.40 -3.63 -13.15
C GLY A 35 -1.72 -4.98 -13.40
N ALA A 36 -1.64 -5.78 -12.35
CA ALA A 36 -1.22 -7.18 -12.37
C ALA A 36 -2.22 -8.01 -11.56
N GLU A 37 -2.27 -9.31 -11.83
CA GLU A 37 -3.05 -10.24 -11.04
C GLU A 37 -2.35 -10.51 -9.70
N SER A 38 -3.10 -10.40 -8.59
CA SER A 38 -2.59 -10.67 -7.25
C SER A 38 -2.37 -12.17 -7.02
N TYR A 39 -1.47 -12.51 -6.11
CA TYR A 39 -0.98 -13.87 -5.96
C TYR A 39 -2.05 -14.83 -5.41
N LEU A 40 -2.74 -14.43 -4.34
CA LEU A 40 -3.72 -15.27 -3.65
C LEU A 40 -5.13 -15.09 -4.19
N GLY A 41 -5.58 -13.84 -4.27
CA GLY A 41 -6.96 -13.49 -4.64
C GLY A 41 -7.23 -13.48 -6.12
N ARG A 42 -6.17 -13.42 -6.94
CA ARG A 42 -6.27 -13.27 -8.41
C ARG A 42 -7.00 -11.99 -8.82
N ASN A 43 -6.99 -11.00 -7.93
CA ASN A 43 -7.59 -9.70 -8.17
C ASN A 43 -6.70 -8.88 -9.09
N ARG A 44 -7.29 -8.06 -9.96
CA ARG A 44 -6.52 -7.15 -10.81
C ARG A 44 -6.16 -5.88 -10.04
N CYS A 45 -4.89 -5.76 -9.66
CA CYS A 45 -4.39 -4.74 -8.76
C CYS A 45 -3.41 -3.79 -9.45
N GLY A 46 -3.52 -2.48 -9.20
CA GLY A 46 -2.46 -1.51 -9.51
C GLY A 46 -1.25 -1.66 -8.59
N TYR A 47 -1.47 -2.20 -7.39
CA TYR A 47 -0.45 -2.63 -6.43
C TYR A 47 -1.05 -3.70 -5.54
N PHE A 48 -0.28 -4.72 -5.19
CA PHE A 48 -0.64 -5.65 -4.13
C PHE A 48 0.57 -6.04 -3.30
N GLU A 49 0.29 -6.48 -2.08
CA GLU A 49 1.25 -7.08 -1.15
C GLU A 49 0.58 -8.25 -0.44
N TRP A 50 1.37 -9.24 -0.03
CA TRP A 50 0.85 -10.30 0.84
C TRP A 50 1.87 -10.74 1.87
N ILE A 51 1.34 -11.22 2.98
CA ILE A 51 2.08 -11.63 4.16
C ILE A 51 1.69 -13.02 4.61
N TYR A 52 2.56 -13.63 5.41
CA TYR A 52 2.21 -14.74 6.28
C TYR A 52 2.84 -14.53 7.67
N GLY A 53 2.23 -15.12 8.71
CA GLY A 53 2.75 -15.03 10.07
C GLY A 53 1.76 -15.48 11.13
N GLU A 54 1.86 -14.90 12.33
CA GLU A 54 1.03 -15.26 13.48
C GLU A 54 0.04 -14.15 13.85
N ARG A 55 -1.20 -14.56 14.13
CA ARG A 55 -2.16 -13.76 14.88
C ARG A 55 -2.26 -14.25 16.31
N ARG A 56 -2.27 -13.33 17.26
CA ARG A 56 -2.54 -13.59 18.69
C ARG A 56 -3.64 -12.64 19.15
N ASP A 57 -4.70 -13.19 19.74
CA ASP A 57 -5.87 -12.43 20.20
C ASP A 57 -6.49 -11.50 19.12
N GLY A 58 -6.50 -11.98 17.87
CA GLY A 58 -7.01 -11.24 16.71
C GLY A 58 -6.07 -10.16 16.15
N VAL A 59 -4.92 -9.94 16.78
CA VAL A 59 -3.90 -8.98 16.36
C VAL A 59 -2.77 -9.69 15.63
N LEU A 60 -2.30 -9.12 14.52
CA LEU A 60 -1.13 -9.61 13.81
C LEU A 60 0.13 -9.38 14.67
N SER A 61 0.63 -10.45 15.29
CA SER A 61 1.71 -10.41 16.27
C SER A 61 3.10 -10.41 15.60
N SER A 62 3.26 -11.19 14.55
CA SER A 62 4.47 -11.27 13.74
C SER A 62 4.09 -11.59 12.30
N PHE A 63 4.88 -11.13 11.35
CA PHE A 63 4.67 -11.42 9.94
C PHE A 63 5.95 -11.29 9.13
N THR A 64 5.95 -11.98 7.99
CA THR A 64 6.91 -11.81 6.90
C THR A 64 6.17 -11.24 5.71
N VAL A 65 6.74 -10.21 5.09
CA VAL A 65 6.27 -9.73 3.78
C VAL A 65 6.82 -10.66 2.72
N ALA A 66 5.96 -11.54 2.21
CA ALA A 66 6.35 -12.51 1.19
C ALA A 66 6.57 -11.84 -0.17
N TYR A 67 5.72 -10.86 -0.49
CA TYR A 67 5.84 -10.08 -1.71
C TYR A 67 5.13 -8.73 -1.58
N HIS A 68 5.65 -7.72 -2.27
CA HIS A 68 4.90 -6.53 -2.62
C HIS A 68 5.27 -6.07 -4.04
N SER A 69 4.32 -5.44 -4.72
CA SER A 69 4.56 -4.89 -6.06
C SER A 69 5.56 -3.73 -6.00
N SER A 70 6.40 -3.63 -7.04
CA SER A 70 7.41 -2.56 -7.18
C SER A 70 7.09 -1.57 -8.29
N GLU A 71 6.19 -1.92 -9.21
CA GLU A 71 5.79 -1.08 -10.33
C GLU A 71 5.06 0.19 -9.87
N PRO A 72 5.25 1.34 -10.54
CA PRO A 72 4.50 2.55 -10.26
C PRO A 72 2.99 2.38 -10.43
N ILE A 73 2.24 2.91 -9.47
CA ILE A 73 0.78 2.86 -9.40
C ILE A 73 0.21 4.01 -10.21
N THR A 74 -0.65 3.71 -11.18
CA THR A 74 -1.35 4.76 -11.94
C THR A 74 -2.56 5.25 -11.14
N LEU A 75 -2.58 6.54 -10.84
CA LEU A 75 -3.58 7.19 -10.01
C LEU A 75 -4.21 8.36 -10.74
N VAL A 76 -5.53 8.51 -10.61
CA VAL A 76 -6.31 9.60 -11.21
C VAL A 76 -7.07 10.36 -10.14
N ALA A 77 -6.84 11.67 -10.06
CA ALA A 77 -7.57 12.59 -9.19
C ALA A 77 -7.68 13.97 -9.85
N ALA A 78 -8.79 14.68 -9.65
CA ALA A 78 -8.99 16.05 -10.14
C ALA A 78 -8.68 16.27 -11.63
N GLY A 79 -8.98 15.27 -12.49
CA GLY A 79 -8.70 15.35 -13.93
C GLY A 79 -7.23 15.17 -14.32
N LYS A 80 -6.38 14.73 -13.40
CA LYS A 80 -4.96 14.42 -13.64
C LYS A 80 -4.65 12.95 -13.39
N GLU A 81 -3.67 12.45 -14.14
CA GLU A 81 -3.14 11.10 -14.03
C GLU A 81 -1.65 11.16 -13.70
N ALA A 82 -1.21 10.39 -12.71
CA ALA A 82 0.20 10.25 -12.35
C ALA A 82 0.57 8.79 -12.12
N ARG A 83 1.84 8.46 -12.35
CA ARG A 83 2.44 7.18 -11.94
C ARG A 83 3.25 7.44 -10.68
N VAL A 84 2.77 6.91 -9.54
CA VAL A 84 3.36 7.13 -8.22
C VAL A 84 4.11 5.88 -7.78
N ALA A 85 5.36 6.05 -7.36
CA ALA A 85 6.20 4.93 -6.94
C ALA A 85 5.68 4.32 -5.63
N PRO A 86 5.68 2.99 -5.45
CA PRO A 86 5.18 2.35 -4.22
C PRO A 86 5.86 2.85 -2.95
N ARG A 87 7.14 3.24 -3.01
CA ARG A 87 7.88 3.82 -1.88
C ARG A 87 7.31 5.16 -1.38
N ARG A 88 6.58 5.89 -2.24
CA ARG A 88 5.91 7.17 -1.96
C ARG A 88 4.47 6.98 -1.51
N VAL A 89 4.01 5.74 -1.37
CA VAL A 89 2.66 5.41 -0.95
C VAL A 89 2.68 4.74 0.43
N ARG A 90 1.65 4.97 1.24
CA ARG A 90 1.33 4.19 2.43
C ARG A 90 -0.12 3.74 2.30
N THR A 91 -0.35 2.44 2.39
CA THR A 91 -1.68 1.86 2.26
C THR A 91 -2.29 1.58 3.63
N TYR A 92 -3.60 1.78 3.74
CA TYR A 92 -4.45 1.55 4.91
C TYR A 92 -5.70 0.80 4.43
N LEU A 93 -5.47 -0.46 4.05
CA LEU A 93 -6.45 -1.27 3.33
C LEU A 93 -6.93 -2.42 4.21
N ALA A 94 -8.18 -2.81 4.01
CA ALA A 94 -8.63 -4.12 4.46
C ALA A 94 -7.95 -5.22 3.61
N PRO A 95 -7.72 -6.41 4.17
CA PRO A 95 -7.28 -7.55 3.36
C PRO A 95 -8.31 -7.85 2.26
N SER A 96 -7.83 -7.99 1.03
CA SER A 96 -8.60 -8.52 -0.10
C SER A 96 -8.73 -10.05 -0.06
N VAL A 97 -7.78 -10.71 0.60
CA VAL A 97 -7.84 -12.13 0.98
C VAL A 97 -7.32 -12.24 2.41
N GLU A 98 -7.99 -13.06 3.21
CA GLU A 98 -7.57 -13.43 4.56
C GLU A 98 -7.81 -14.93 4.75
N ARG A 99 -6.80 -15.68 5.17
CA ARG A 99 -6.88 -17.14 5.36
C ARG A 99 -5.97 -17.60 6.50
N GLU A 100 -6.30 -18.75 7.07
CA GLU A 100 -5.43 -19.47 7.99
C GLU A 100 -5.15 -20.86 7.43
N TYR A 101 -3.88 -21.25 7.44
CA TYR A 101 -3.43 -22.58 7.06
C TYR A 101 -2.92 -23.33 8.30
N ARG A 102 -3.04 -24.66 8.26
CA ARG A 102 -2.56 -25.58 9.30
C ARG A 102 -1.62 -26.63 8.71
N PRO A 103 -0.77 -27.28 9.53
CA PRO A 103 0.10 -28.35 9.04
C PRO A 103 -0.68 -29.41 8.26
N GLY A 104 -0.17 -29.77 7.08
CA GLY A 104 -0.80 -30.74 6.18
C GLY A 104 -1.74 -30.14 5.12
N ASP A 105 -2.02 -28.82 5.15
CA ASP A 105 -2.83 -28.17 4.12
C ASP A 105 -2.09 -28.13 2.76
N GLN A 106 -2.62 -28.88 1.80
CA GLN A 106 -2.02 -29.01 0.47
C GLN A 106 -2.20 -27.76 -0.39
N THR A 107 -3.18 -26.92 -0.07
CA THR A 107 -3.53 -25.70 -0.82
C THR A 107 -2.71 -24.49 -0.40
N ALA A 108 -1.96 -24.60 0.70
CA ALA A 108 -1.07 -23.54 1.17
C ALA A 108 0.05 -23.23 0.13
N PRO A 109 0.44 -21.96 -0.03
CA PRO A 109 1.65 -21.60 -0.76
C PRO A 109 2.90 -22.28 -0.17
N GLU A 110 3.92 -22.55 -0.98
CA GLU A 110 5.09 -23.32 -0.53
C GLU A 110 5.80 -22.69 0.67
N VAL A 111 6.04 -21.37 0.63
CA VAL A 111 6.66 -20.64 1.77
C VAL A 111 5.82 -20.71 3.05
N VAL A 112 4.50 -20.90 2.94
CA VAL A 112 3.60 -21.10 4.09
C VAL A 112 3.71 -22.53 4.61
N LYS A 113 3.86 -23.52 3.71
CA LYS A 113 4.14 -24.91 4.10
C LYS A 113 5.46 -25.03 4.85
N GLU A 114 6.51 -24.37 4.37
CA GLU A 114 7.81 -24.29 5.05
C GLU A 114 7.67 -23.68 6.44
N TYR A 115 7.00 -22.53 6.55
CA TYR A 115 6.72 -21.89 7.84
C TYR A 115 5.96 -22.81 8.81
N LEU A 116 4.97 -23.57 8.34
CA LEU A 116 4.25 -24.55 9.17
C LEU A 116 5.14 -25.75 9.56
N ALA A 117 6.02 -26.18 8.67
CA ALA A 117 6.97 -27.28 8.93
C ALA A 117 8.02 -26.94 10.00
N GLU A 118 8.28 -25.65 10.24
CA GLU A 118 9.13 -25.17 11.35
C GLU A 118 8.47 -25.32 12.74
N GLY A 119 7.25 -25.86 12.81
CA GLY A 119 6.55 -26.15 14.05
C GLY A 119 5.46 -25.14 14.44
N ASN A 120 5.15 -24.18 13.56
CA ASN A 120 4.05 -23.24 13.77
C ASN A 120 2.70 -23.94 13.56
N GLU A 121 1.78 -23.82 14.53
CA GLU A 121 0.48 -24.52 14.50
C GLU A 121 -0.50 -23.92 13.48
N VAL A 122 -0.41 -22.62 13.25
CA VAL A 122 -1.27 -21.87 12.33
C VAL A 122 -0.43 -20.84 11.60
N ALA A 123 -0.67 -20.70 10.30
CA ALA A 123 -0.12 -19.62 9.50
C ALA A 123 -1.27 -18.71 9.04
N TYR A 124 -1.33 -17.51 9.61
CA TYR A 124 -2.21 -16.46 9.12
C TYR A 124 -1.63 -15.87 7.84
N VAL A 125 -2.46 -15.71 6.81
CA VAL A 125 -2.08 -15.17 5.52
C VAL A 125 -3.07 -14.08 5.12
N ALA A 126 -2.53 -12.95 4.64
CA ALA A 126 -3.34 -11.85 4.15
C ALA A 126 -2.73 -11.22 2.89
N GLU A 127 -3.59 -10.84 1.95
CA GLU A 127 -3.23 -10.09 0.75
C GLU A 127 -4.01 -8.79 0.69
N TYR A 128 -3.33 -7.69 0.40
CA TYR A 128 -3.88 -6.35 0.28
C TYR A 128 -3.72 -5.88 -1.17
N CYS A 129 -4.77 -5.30 -1.73
CA CYS A 129 -4.83 -4.93 -3.13
C CYS A 129 -5.41 -3.52 -3.31
N LEU A 130 -4.70 -2.69 -4.08
CA LEU A 130 -5.25 -1.50 -4.71
C LEU A 130 -5.87 -1.93 -6.04
N GLU A 131 -7.17 -2.22 -6.03
CA GLU A 131 -7.92 -2.74 -7.17
C GLU A 131 -8.01 -1.71 -8.31
N VAL A 132 -7.74 -2.14 -9.53
CA VAL A 132 -7.89 -1.28 -10.71
C VAL A 132 -9.35 -0.91 -10.90
N GLY A 133 -9.62 0.38 -11.14
CA GLY A 133 -10.95 0.95 -11.31
C GLY A 133 -11.62 1.39 -10.01
N LYS A 134 -11.08 1.01 -8.84
CA LYS A 134 -11.63 1.39 -7.53
C LYS A 134 -11.15 2.78 -7.10
N THR A 135 -12.05 3.50 -6.45
CA THR A 135 -11.76 4.81 -5.83
C THR A 135 -11.46 4.63 -4.34
N TYR A 136 -10.42 5.30 -3.88
CA TYR A 136 -9.90 5.26 -2.51
C TYR A 136 -9.85 6.66 -1.92
N HIS A 137 -9.91 6.72 -0.59
CA HIS A 137 -9.61 7.93 0.15
C HIS A 137 -8.11 8.18 0.14
N ALA A 138 -7.72 9.39 -0.23
CA ALA A 138 -6.32 9.81 -0.31
C ALA A 138 -6.02 11.02 0.59
N LEU A 139 -4.80 11.11 1.07
CA LEU A 139 -4.27 12.27 1.80
C LEU A 139 -2.77 12.38 1.56
N VAL A 140 -2.29 13.57 1.22
CA VAL A 140 -0.84 13.83 1.15
C VAL A 140 -0.33 14.12 2.55
N HIS A 141 0.69 13.39 2.98
CA HIS A 141 1.33 13.53 4.28
C HIS A 141 2.81 13.88 4.12
N THR A 142 3.37 14.62 5.08
CA THR A 142 4.81 14.90 5.12
C THR A 142 5.47 13.95 6.10
N GLU A 143 6.25 13.00 5.59
CA GLU A 143 7.15 12.19 6.42
C GLU A 143 8.45 12.93 6.66
N HIS A 144 8.89 12.91 7.92
CA HIS A 144 10.16 13.45 8.35
C HIS A 144 11.12 12.31 8.63
N ALA A 145 12.32 12.39 8.06
CA ALA A 145 13.40 11.45 8.35
C ALA A 145 14.65 12.20 8.81
N THR A 146 15.38 11.61 9.74
CA THR A 146 16.72 12.06 10.10
C THR A 146 17.70 11.20 9.32
N LEU A 147 18.37 11.79 8.33
CA LEU A 147 19.37 11.11 7.54
C LEU A 147 20.71 11.07 8.29
N PRO A 148 21.50 10.00 8.10
CA PRO A 148 22.86 9.97 8.64
C PRO A 148 23.70 11.12 8.06
N PRO A 149 24.76 11.52 8.76
CA PRO A 149 25.72 12.48 8.24
C PRO A 149 26.26 12.07 6.86
N SER A 150 26.34 13.02 5.94
CA SER A 150 26.97 12.84 4.61
C SER A 150 28.49 12.59 4.67
N GLY A 151 29.10 12.64 5.87
CA GLY A 151 30.51 12.34 6.10
C GLY A 151 30.85 12.15 7.58
N PRO A 152 32.08 11.71 7.92
CA PRO A 152 32.47 11.26 9.27
C PRO A 152 32.32 12.32 10.38
N MET A 153 32.37 13.61 10.00
CA MET A 153 32.23 14.76 10.90
C MET A 153 30.95 15.58 10.61
N GLY A 154 30.08 15.08 9.75
CA GLY A 154 28.84 15.76 9.38
C GLY A 154 27.79 15.67 10.50
N LYS A 155 26.83 16.60 10.47
CA LYS A 155 25.64 16.50 11.33
C LYS A 155 24.55 15.72 10.60
N PRO A 156 23.66 15.02 11.33
CA PRO A 156 22.48 14.43 10.74
C PRO A 156 21.64 15.47 9.99
N GLU A 157 21.14 15.10 8.82
CA GLU A 157 20.33 15.99 7.98
C GLU A 157 18.84 15.67 8.19
N LYS A 158 17.97 16.66 7.99
CA LYS A 158 16.52 16.44 8.03
C LYS A 158 15.99 16.36 6.61
N SER A 159 15.41 15.22 6.25
CA SER A 159 14.66 15.06 5.02
C SER A 159 13.16 15.24 5.27
N ARG A 160 12.48 15.83 4.28
CA ARG A 160 11.02 15.95 4.23
C ARG A 160 10.54 15.33 2.94
N ASN A 161 9.73 14.29 3.05
CA ASN A 161 9.19 13.57 1.91
C ASN A 161 7.67 13.66 1.91
N LEU A 162 7.09 14.06 0.78
CA LEU A 162 5.65 13.94 0.58
C LEU A 162 5.33 12.47 0.28
N VAL A 163 4.40 11.90 1.03
CA VAL A 163 3.89 10.55 0.76
C VAL A 163 2.39 10.62 0.60
N LEU A 164 1.85 9.72 -0.22
CA LEU A 164 0.43 9.57 -0.43
C LEU A 164 -0.10 8.45 0.46
N TRP A 165 -1.02 8.79 1.36
CA TRP A 165 -1.77 7.81 2.12
C TRP A 165 -3.01 7.41 1.32
N LEU A 166 -3.21 6.11 1.11
CA LEU A 166 -4.35 5.53 0.42
C LEU A 166 -5.12 4.61 1.36
N SER A 167 -6.43 4.79 1.46
CA SER A 167 -7.27 4.12 2.45
C SER A 167 -8.61 3.67 1.86
N ASP A 168 -9.09 2.49 2.28
CA ASP A 168 -10.47 2.05 1.98
C ASP A 168 -11.51 2.89 2.75
N LYS A 169 -11.10 3.49 3.88
CA LYS A 169 -11.98 4.25 4.77
C LYS A 169 -11.63 5.74 4.78
N PRO A 170 -12.61 6.63 5.05
CA PRO A 170 -12.34 8.05 5.27
C PRO A 170 -11.30 8.28 6.36
N PHE A 171 -10.51 9.34 6.19
CA PHE A 171 -9.65 9.87 7.25
C PHE A 171 -10.50 10.60 8.29
N ALA A 172 -10.12 10.49 9.57
CA ALA A 172 -10.69 11.26 10.67
C ALA A 172 -9.58 12.11 11.29
N ASP A 173 -9.83 13.41 11.48
CA ASP A 173 -8.87 14.37 12.04
C ASP A 173 -7.49 14.33 11.36
N GLY A 174 -7.48 14.19 10.03
CA GLY A 174 -6.25 14.12 9.22
C GLY A 174 -5.46 12.82 9.38
N LYS A 175 -6.04 11.78 10.00
CA LYS A 175 -5.41 10.49 10.28
C LYS A 175 -6.18 9.31 9.69
N PRO A 176 -5.49 8.22 9.31
CA PRO A 176 -6.13 6.99 8.86
C PRO A 176 -6.92 6.36 10.02
N THR A 177 -8.10 5.83 9.70
CA THR A 177 -8.96 5.11 10.65
C THR A 177 -8.74 3.60 10.62
N ALA A 178 -8.03 3.11 9.59
CA ALA A 178 -7.55 1.74 9.48
C ALA A 178 -6.07 1.67 9.84
N GLU A 179 -5.60 0.46 10.17
CA GLU A 179 -4.17 0.25 10.38
C GLU A 179 -3.40 0.30 9.06
N LYS A 180 -2.15 0.75 9.13
CA LYS A 180 -1.23 0.73 7.99
C LYS A 180 -0.99 -0.71 7.56
N THR A 181 -0.91 -1.00 6.27
CA THR A 181 -0.64 -2.35 5.78
C THR A 181 0.83 -2.76 6.00
N PRO A 182 1.13 -4.07 6.00
CA PRO A 182 2.38 -4.62 6.52
C PRO A 182 3.68 -4.16 5.84
N ALA A 183 3.76 -4.06 4.50
CA ALA A 183 5.00 -3.70 3.79
C ALA A 183 5.53 -2.30 4.11
N TYR A 184 4.69 -1.47 4.76
CA TYR A 184 5.04 -0.13 5.19
C TYR A 184 5.17 0.00 6.72
N ARG A 185 5.04 -1.10 7.47
CA ARG A 185 5.40 -1.19 8.89
C ARG A 185 6.89 -1.54 8.97
N GLY A 186 7.72 -0.65 9.50
CA GLY A 186 9.15 -0.93 9.72
C GLY A 186 10.15 -0.19 8.83
N TRP A 187 9.71 0.74 7.97
CA TRP A 187 10.63 1.68 7.32
C TRP A 187 11.06 2.74 8.34
N SER A 188 12.09 2.44 9.14
CA SER A 188 12.88 3.45 9.84
C SER A 188 14.14 3.73 9.01
N TYR A 189 14.25 4.95 8.47
CA TYR A 189 15.52 5.47 7.95
C TYR A 189 16.43 5.90 9.10
#